data_AF-A0A124FN11-F1
#
_entry.id   AF-A0A124FN11-F1
#
_cell.length_a   1.000
_cell.length_b   1.000
_cell.length_c   1.000
_cell.angle_alpha   90.00
_cell.angle_beta   90.00
_cell.angle_gamma   90.00
#
_symmetry.space_group_name_H-M   'P 1'
#
loop_
_entity.id
_entity.type
_entity.pdbx_description
1 polymer ?
#
loop_
_entity_poly.entity_id
_entity_poly.type
_entity_poly.pdbx_seq_one_letter_code
_entity_poly.pdbx_strand_id
1 'polypeptide(L)'
;MTCTCGFKEIEHTADIAVEVWGDSIQVLFNQAAMALYAIAAVQMIDGIESSALQLDLKGTDIETLLVAFLSELLYYLDDGIFFTNMQITITECSLNGELSGGRKALIGREVKAITYHDLDIQLQDDIYRTRIVFDV
;
A
#
# COMPACT_ATOMS: atom_id res chain seq x y z
N MET A 1 19.47 0.55 15.42
CA MET A 1 18.14 1.16 15.23
C MET A 1 17.29 0.13 14.52
N THR A 2 16.42 -0.57 15.23
CA THR A 2 15.35 -1.36 14.60
C THR A 2 14.39 -0.36 13.96
N CYS A 3 14.18 -0.45 12.65
CA CYS A 3 13.26 0.42 11.94
C CYS A 3 11.84 0.11 12.46
N THR A 4 11.15 1.11 13.03
CA THR A 4 9.82 0.95 13.65
C THR A 4 8.71 0.71 12.63
N CYS A 5 9.01 0.91 11.34
CA CYS A 5 8.14 0.61 10.23
C CYS A 5 8.95 0.12 9.02
N GLY A 6 8.28 -0.54 8.10
CA GLY A 6 8.90 -0.99 6.87
C GLY A 6 8.08 -2.07 6.17
N PHE A 7 8.66 -2.58 5.10
CA PHE A 7 8.17 -3.75 4.41
C PHE A 7 9.34 -4.59 3.88
N LYS A 8 9.12 -5.88 3.65
CA LYS A 8 10.09 -6.77 3.02
C LYS A 8 9.39 -7.84 2.20
N GLU A 9 9.91 -8.10 1.00
CA GLU A 9 9.51 -9.27 0.22
C GLU A 9 9.90 -10.55 0.95
N ILE A 10 9.01 -11.54 0.92
CA ILE A 10 9.21 -12.84 1.56
C ILE A 10 8.96 -13.96 0.55
N GLU A 11 9.64 -15.10 0.73
CA GLU A 11 9.51 -16.24 -0.15
C GLU A 11 8.06 -16.76 -0.17
N HIS A 12 7.53 -16.97 -1.37
CA HIS A 12 6.17 -17.43 -1.60
C HIS A 12 6.13 -18.28 -2.88
N THR A 13 5.23 -19.26 -2.91
CA THR A 13 5.32 -20.41 -3.83
C THR A 13 4.83 -20.14 -5.26
N ALA A 14 4.19 -18.99 -5.52
CA ALA A 14 3.66 -18.66 -6.85
C ALA A 14 3.64 -17.14 -7.09
N ASP A 15 3.08 -16.39 -6.15
CA ASP A 15 2.94 -14.93 -6.22
C ASP A 15 3.98 -14.19 -5.37
N ILE A 16 3.98 -12.86 -5.42
CA ILE A 16 4.86 -12.04 -4.58
C ILE A 16 4.15 -11.77 -3.26
N ALA A 17 4.81 -12.12 -2.16
CA ALA A 17 4.34 -11.80 -0.82
C ALA A 17 5.26 -10.78 -0.15
N VAL A 18 4.67 -9.87 0.61
CA VAL A 18 5.38 -8.86 1.39
C VAL A 18 4.87 -8.88 2.82
N GLU A 19 5.80 -8.90 3.79
CA GLU A 19 5.49 -8.54 5.17
C GLU A 19 5.61 -7.03 5.32
N VAL A 20 4.58 -6.38 5.86
CA VAL A 20 4.53 -4.94 6.14
C VAL A 20 4.34 -4.72 7.64
N TRP A 21 4.95 -3.66 8.19
CA TRP A 21 4.82 -3.34 9.61
C TRP A 21 4.88 -1.83 9.90
N GLY A 22 4.27 -1.43 11.01
CA GLY A 22 4.24 -0.05 11.47
C GLY A 22 3.83 0.07 12.94
N ASP A 23 4.20 1.18 13.58
CA ASP A 23 3.85 1.53 14.96
C ASP A 23 2.40 2.03 15.12
N SER A 24 1.67 2.16 14.02
CA SER A 24 0.25 2.48 13.97
C SER A 24 -0.38 1.87 12.72
N ILE A 25 -1.70 1.73 12.73
CA ILE A 25 -2.42 1.17 11.58
C ILE A 25 -2.26 2.05 10.33
N GLN A 26 -2.18 3.37 10.50
CA GLN A 26 -1.93 4.33 9.42
C GLN A 26 -0.54 4.13 8.83
N VAL A 27 0.47 3.92 9.68
CA VAL A 27 1.83 3.66 9.21
C VAL A 27 1.90 2.31 8.48
N LEU A 28 1.21 1.28 8.95
CA LEU A 28 1.12 -0.01 8.24
C LEU A 28 0.51 0.17 6.83
N PHE A 29 -0.59 0.91 6.71
CA PHE A 29 -1.23 1.20 5.42
C PHE A 29 -0.30 1.97 4.48
N ASN A 30 0.40 2.98 5.00
CA ASN A 30 1.40 3.73 4.23
C ASN A 30 2.54 2.82 3.76
N GLN A 31 3.04 1.91 4.60
CA GLN A 31 4.07 0.95 4.21
C GLN A 31 3.57 -0.06 3.18
N ALA A 32 2.30 -0.48 3.25
CA ALA A 32 1.69 -1.34 2.26
C ALA A 32 1.58 -0.66 0.88
N ALA A 33 1.24 0.63 0.84
CA ALA A 33 1.27 1.40 -0.40
C ALA A 33 2.69 1.52 -0.97
N MET A 34 3.69 1.76 -0.12
CA MET A 34 5.10 1.77 -0.55
C MET A 34 5.56 0.40 -1.07
N ALA A 35 5.09 -0.69 -0.46
CA ALA A 35 5.35 -2.05 -0.93
C ALA A 35 4.75 -2.28 -2.33
N LEU A 36 3.49 -1.87 -2.57
CA LEU A 36 2.86 -1.96 -3.88
C LEU A 36 3.71 -1.28 -4.97
N TYR A 37 4.13 -0.04 -4.75
CA TYR A 37 4.95 0.69 -5.73
C TYR A 37 6.35 0.09 -5.91
N ALA A 38 6.93 -0.47 -4.85
CA ALA A 38 8.21 -1.17 -4.94
C ALA A 38 8.10 -2.45 -5.78
N ILE A 39 7.03 -3.23 -5.59
CA ILE A 39 6.76 -4.46 -6.35
C ILE A 39 6.50 -4.14 -7.82
N ALA A 40 5.71 -3.10 -8.09
CA ALA A 40 5.45 -2.59 -9.44
C ALA A 40 6.69 -1.95 -10.09
N ALA A 41 7.80 -1.85 -9.34
CA ALA A 41 9.06 -1.26 -9.77
C ALA A 41 8.86 0.15 -10.35
N VAL A 42 8.08 0.97 -9.64
CA VAL A 42 7.76 2.34 -10.04
C VAL A 42 9.04 3.17 -10.11
N GLN A 43 9.32 3.73 -11.29
CA GLN A 43 10.41 4.67 -11.50
C GLN A 43 9.85 6.04 -11.87
N MET A 44 10.36 7.06 -11.17
CA MET A 44 10.01 8.45 -11.46
C MET A 44 10.75 8.91 -12.71
N ILE A 45 10.02 9.54 -13.63
CA ILE A 45 10.59 10.20 -14.81
C ILE A 45 10.67 11.70 -14.53
N ASP A 46 11.69 12.37 -15.06
CA ASP A 46 11.81 13.83 -15.01
C ASP A 46 10.60 14.54 -15.65
N GLY A 47 10.18 15.66 -15.05
CA GLY A 47 9.03 16.47 -15.53
C GLY A 47 7.70 16.19 -14.81
N ILE A 48 7.78 15.87 -13.52
CA ILE A 48 6.65 15.46 -12.67
C ILE A 48 5.56 16.54 -12.65
N GLU A 49 4.37 16.16 -13.12
CA GLU A 49 3.12 16.83 -12.76
C GLU A 49 2.69 16.28 -11.38
N SER A 50 2.46 17.17 -10.43
CA SER A 50 1.94 16.79 -9.11
C SER A 50 0.50 16.30 -9.25
N SER A 51 0.18 15.14 -8.66
CA SER A 51 -1.18 14.65 -8.52
C SER A 51 -1.59 14.65 -7.06
N ALA A 52 -2.86 14.94 -6.80
CA ALA A 52 -3.47 14.89 -5.48
C ALA A 52 -4.77 14.08 -5.55
N LEU A 53 -5.05 13.34 -4.48
CA LEU A 53 -6.22 12.48 -4.36
C LEU A 53 -6.78 12.59 -2.95
N GLN A 54 -8.10 12.78 -2.86
CA GLN A 54 -8.83 12.66 -1.62
C GLN A 54 -9.53 11.30 -1.59
N LEU A 55 -9.28 10.53 -0.54
CA LEU A 55 -9.88 9.21 -0.32
C LEU A 55 -10.90 9.26 0.80
N ASP A 56 -12.04 8.63 0.56
CA ASP A 56 -13.04 8.24 1.56
C ASP A 56 -13.45 6.80 1.24
N LEU A 57 -12.90 5.86 2.01
CA LEU A 57 -13.08 4.42 1.80
C LEU A 57 -13.69 3.78 3.04
N LYS A 58 -14.46 2.71 2.82
CA LYS A 58 -15.08 1.90 3.87
C LYS A 58 -14.82 0.43 3.62
N GLY A 59 -14.48 -0.29 4.69
CA GLY A 59 -14.36 -1.73 4.73
C GLY A 59 -15.36 -2.34 5.72
N THR A 60 -15.60 -3.64 5.59
CA THR A 60 -16.34 -4.43 6.59
C THR A 60 -15.49 -4.75 7.82
N ASP A 61 -14.18 -4.80 7.62
CA ASP A 61 -13.12 -4.98 8.62
C ASP A 61 -11.86 -4.23 8.12
N ILE A 62 -10.80 -4.28 8.91
CA ILE A 62 -9.58 -3.52 8.64
C ILE A 62 -8.78 -4.11 7.47
N GLU A 63 -8.81 -5.43 7.31
CA GLU A 63 -8.19 -6.16 6.20
C GLU A 63 -8.85 -5.80 4.86
N THR A 64 -10.17 -5.78 4.82
CA THR A 64 -10.96 -5.37 3.65
C THR A 64 -10.72 -3.90 3.32
N LEU A 65 -10.58 -3.04 4.34
CA LEU A 65 -10.21 -1.64 4.14
C LEU A 65 -8.81 -1.51 3.53
N LEU A 66 -7.86 -2.34 3.95
CA LEU A 66 -6.51 -2.35 3.37
C LEU A 66 -6.52 -2.80 1.90
N VAL A 67 -7.24 -3.86 1.57
CA VAL A 67 -7.36 -4.31 0.17
C VAL A 67 -8.03 -3.25 -0.69
N ALA A 68 -9.12 -2.62 -0.21
CA ALA A 68 -9.79 -1.54 -0.91
C ALA A 68 -8.86 -0.35 -1.14
N PHE A 69 -8.09 0.05 -0.12
CA PHE A 69 -7.10 1.12 -0.21
C PHE A 69 -6.04 0.82 -1.27
N LEU A 70 -5.41 -0.35 -1.22
CA LEU A 70 -4.36 -0.70 -2.19
C LEU A 70 -4.90 -0.89 -3.60
N SER A 71 -6.14 -1.37 -3.74
CA SER A 71 -6.80 -1.52 -5.05
C SER A 71 -7.08 -0.15 -5.68
N GLU A 72 -7.47 0.84 -4.89
CA GLU A 72 -7.64 2.22 -5.36
C GLU A 72 -6.30 2.79 -5.84
N LEU A 73 -5.21 2.58 -5.09
CA LEU A 73 -3.88 3.03 -5.51
C LEU A 73 -3.40 2.31 -6.78
N LEU A 74 -3.68 1.01 -6.92
CA LEU A 74 -3.35 0.24 -8.11
C LEU A 74 -4.10 0.77 -9.34
N TYR A 75 -5.38 1.11 -9.21
CA TYR A 75 -6.16 1.72 -10.28
C TYR A 75 -5.52 3.02 -10.80
N TYR A 76 -5.04 3.90 -9.91
CA TYR A 76 -4.30 5.11 -10.32
C TYR A 76 -2.93 4.79 -10.89
N LEU A 77 -2.30 3.73 -10.41
CA LEU A 77 -1.00 3.29 -10.90
C LEU A 77 -1.06 2.84 -12.35
N ASP A 78 -2.16 2.20 -12.79
CA ASP A 78 -2.37 1.83 -14.20
C ASP A 78 -2.37 3.06 -15.14
N ASP A 79 -2.77 4.23 -14.64
CA ASP A 79 -2.69 5.53 -15.32
C ASP A 79 -1.33 6.24 -15.13
N GLY A 80 -0.35 5.57 -14.54
CA GLY A 80 0.99 6.07 -14.24
C GLY A 80 1.04 7.11 -13.12
N ILE A 81 0.05 7.13 -12.22
CA ILE A 81 -0.03 8.01 -11.05
C ILE A 81 0.36 7.22 -9.80
N PHE A 82 1.19 7.81 -8.93
CA PHE A 82 1.62 7.17 -7.68
C PHE A 82 1.70 8.21 -6.57
N PHE A 83 1.50 7.78 -5.33
CA PHE A 83 1.40 8.66 -4.16
C PHE A 83 2.50 8.36 -3.15
N THR A 84 3.40 9.31 -2.92
CA THR A 84 4.52 9.16 -1.97
C THR A 84 4.29 9.86 -0.65
N ASN A 85 3.37 10.81 -0.60
CA ASN A 85 2.99 11.53 0.62
C ASN A 85 1.51 11.26 0.91
N MET A 86 1.25 10.57 2.02
CA MET A 86 -0.08 10.05 2.34
C MET A 86 -0.42 10.42 3.78
N GLN A 87 -1.39 11.33 3.94
CA GLN A 87 -1.95 11.68 5.25
C GLN A 87 -3.30 11.00 5.37
N ILE A 88 -3.33 9.88 6.09
CA ILE A 88 -4.54 9.06 6.25
C ILE A 88 -4.96 9.01 7.72
N THR A 89 -6.26 8.97 7.95
CA THR A 89 -6.89 8.71 9.24
C THR A 89 -7.77 7.49 9.09
N ILE A 90 -7.61 6.53 9.99
CA ILE A 90 -8.41 5.31 10.04
C ILE A 90 -9.14 5.29 11.37
N THR A 91 -10.46 5.21 11.31
CA THR A 91 -11.34 5.10 12.48
C THR A 91 -12.32 3.97 12.22
N GLU A 92 -12.34 2.99 13.13
CA GLU A 92 -13.07 1.73 12.94
C GLU A 92 -12.65 1.06 11.61
N CYS A 93 -13.52 1.02 10.61
CA CYS A 93 -13.25 0.46 9.28
C CYS A 93 -13.46 1.51 8.18
N SER A 94 -13.21 2.79 8.50
CA SER A 94 -13.28 3.90 7.53
C SER A 94 -11.93 4.59 7.41
N LEU A 95 -11.50 4.86 6.18
CA LEU A 95 -10.28 5.59 5.85
C LEU A 95 -10.65 6.92 5.21
N ASN A 96 -10.15 8.01 5.77
CA ASN A 96 -10.15 9.33 5.13
C ASN A 96 -8.70 9.74 4.89
N GLY A 97 -8.38 10.23 3.69
CA GLY A 97 -7.00 10.56 3.38
C GLY A 97 -6.83 11.64 2.33
N GLU A 98 -5.74 12.39 2.46
CA GLU A 98 -5.21 13.26 1.41
C GLU A 98 -3.85 12.72 0.97
N LEU A 99 -3.76 12.40 -0.31
CA LEU A 99 -2.60 11.77 -0.92
C LEU A 99 -2.03 12.72 -1.97
N SER A 100 -0.71 12.78 -2.06
CA SER A 100 -0.01 13.53 -3.09
C SER A 100 1.21 12.76 -3.58
N GLY A 101 1.52 12.95 -4.86
CA GLY A 101 2.67 12.32 -5.49
C GLY A 101 2.83 12.72 -6.94
N GLY A 102 3.40 11.80 -7.73
CA GLY A 102 3.79 12.06 -9.10
C GLY A 102 2.88 11.40 -10.12
N ARG A 103 3.01 11.86 -11.36
CA ARG A 103 2.40 11.29 -12.56
C ARG A 103 3.48 10.98 -13.60
N LYS A 104 3.17 10.07 -14.53
CA LYS A 104 4.05 9.57 -15.60
C LYS A 104 5.16 8.67 -15.06
N ALA A 105 4.83 7.77 -14.14
CA ALA A 105 5.75 6.72 -13.73
C ALA A 105 6.01 5.72 -14.86
N LEU A 106 7.22 5.16 -14.91
CA LEU A 106 7.46 3.88 -15.57
C LEU A 106 7.13 2.75 -14.58
N ILE A 107 6.33 1.80 -15.03
CA ILE A 107 5.96 0.61 -14.27
C ILE A 107 6.80 -0.54 -14.81
N GLY A 108 7.70 -1.06 -13.97
CA GLY A 108 8.61 -2.13 -14.37
C GLY A 108 8.01 -3.54 -14.25
N ARG A 109 6.94 -3.68 -13.46
CA ARG A 109 6.21 -4.94 -13.27
C ARG A 109 4.72 -4.63 -13.10
N GLU A 110 3.88 -5.33 -13.86
CA GLU A 110 2.43 -5.25 -13.70
C GLU A 110 2.01 -5.96 -12.41
N VAL A 111 1.14 -5.32 -11.65
CA VAL A 111 0.46 -5.92 -10.49
C VAL A 111 -1.01 -5.98 -10.88
N LYS A 112 -1.60 -7.17 -10.92
CA LYS A 112 -2.98 -7.38 -11.38
C LYS A 112 -3.99 -7.16 -10.27
N ALA A 113 -3.66 -7.61 -9.05
CA ALA A 113 -4.57 -7.55 -7.93
C ALA A 113 -3.85 -7.65 -6.58
N ILE A 114 -4.51 -7.10 -5.55
CA ILE A 114 -4.21 -7.35 -4.14
C ILE A 114 -5.15 -8.44 -3.66
N THR A 115 -4.60 -9.49 -3.06
CA THR A 115 -5.40 -10.64 -2.62
C THR A 115 -5.70 -10.60 -1.12
N TYR A 116 -6.77 -11.28 -0.74
CA TYR A 116 -7.13 -11.54 0.66
C TYR A 116 -6.41 -12.77 1.24
N HIS A 117 -5.50 -13.39 0.48
CA HIS A 117 -4.90 -14.67 0.86
C HIS A 117 -3.95 -14.49 2.05
N ASP A 118 -4.24 -15.19 3.16
CA ASP A 118 -3.51 -15.09 4.43
C ASP A 118 -3.36 -13.65 4.96
N LEU A 119 -4.31 -12.76 4.61
CA LEU A 119 -4.32 -11.39 5.10
C LEU A 119 -4.92 -11.35 6.51
N ASP A 120 -4.08 -11.03 7.49
CA ASP A 120 -4.45 -10.92 8.90
C ASP A 120 -3.60 -9.83 9.55
N ILE A 121 -4.23 -8.75 10.03
CA ILE A 121 -3.52 -7.62 10.66
C ILE A 121 -3.41 -7.87 12.16
N GLN A 122 -2.17 -8.07 12.63
CA GLN A 122 -1.90 -8.39 14.02
C GLN A 122 -1.10 -7.29 14.71
N LEU A 123 -1.45 -6.99 15.97
CA LEU A 123 -0.68 -6.12 16.85
C LEU A 123 0.21 -6.99 17.75
N GLN A 124 1.53 -6.87 17.58
CA GLN A 124 2.53 -7.59 18.38
C GLN A 124 3.63 -6.62 18.83
N ASP A 125 3.95 -6.59 20.12
CA ASP A 125 4.97 -5.70 20.70
C ASP A 125 4.78 -4.23 20.30
N ASP A 126 3.53 -3.74 20.35
CA ASP A 126 3.11 -2.39 19.93
C ASP A 126 3.36 -2.07 18.44
N ILE A 127 3.58 -3.09 17.60
CA ILE A 127 3.77 -2.97 16.15
C ILE A 127 2.67 -3.75 15.42
N TYR A 128 1.96 -3.06 14.54
CA TYR A 128 1.04 -3.68 13.59
C TYR A 128 1.85 -4.39 12.50
N ARG A 129 1.43 -5.59 12.11
CA ARG A 129 2.05 -6.39 11.04
C ARG A 129 1.01 -7.12 10.23
N THR A 130 1.29 -7.31 8.94
CA THR A 130 0.52 -8.25 8.11
C THR A 130 1.34 -8.74 6.93
N ARG A 131 0.86 -9.81 6.31
CA ARG A 131 1.36 -10.35 5.04
C ARG A 131 0.36 -9.98 3.94
N ILE A 132 0.88 -9.43 2.84
CA ILE A 132 0.08 -9.09 1.66
C ILE A 132 0.63 -9.92 0.49
N VAL A 133 -0.27 -10.56 -0.26
CA VAL A 133 0.07 -11.29 -1.47
C VAL A 133 -0.48 -10.53 -2.69
N PHE A 134 0.41 -10.23 -3.63
CA PHE A 134 0.14 -9.51 -4.87
C PHE A 134 0.18 -10.48 -6.06
N ASP A 135 -0.91 -10.50 -6.83
CA ASP A 135 -0.94 -11.18 -8.14
C ASP A 135 -0.21 -10.28 -9.15
N VAL A 136 0.82 -10.82 -9.80
CA VAL A 136 1.70 -10.11 -10.75
C VAL A 136 1.70 -10.79 -12.11
#